data_AF-A0A383F2J8-F1
#
_entry.id   AF-A0A383F2J8-F1
#
_cell.length_a   1.000
_cell.length_b   1.000
_cell.length_c   1.000
_cell.angle_alpha   90.00
_cell.angle_beta   90.00
_cell.angle_gamma   90.00
#
_symmetry.space_group_name_H-M   'P 1'
#
loop_
_entity.id
_entity.type
_entity.pdbx_description
1 polymer ?
#
loop_
_entity_poly.entity_id
_entity_poly.type
_entity_poly.pdbx_seq_one_letter_code
_entity_poly.pdbx_strand_id
1 'polypeptide(L)' 'KTNLREVNLSGADLREADLKGANLSGADLQGADLSGAQYCKTQMPWGELNSDC' A
#
# COMPACT_ATOMS: atom_id res chain seq x y z
N LYS A 1 -0.95 10.79 7.03
CA LYS A 1 -1.10 10.39 5.61
C LYS A 1 0.28 10.05 5.09
N THR A 2 0.53 8.76 4.90
CA THR A 2 1.80 8.26 4.40
C THR A 2 1.79 8.40 2.87
N ASN A 3 2.80 9.07 2.32
CA ASN A 3 2.92 9.26 0.87
C ASN A 3 3.98 8.30 0.34
N LEU A 4 3.53 7.24 -0.34
CA LEU A 4 4.36 6.20 -0.95
C LEU A 4 4.15 6.16 -2.47
N ARG A 5 3.71 7.28 -3.05
CA ARG A 5 3.44 7.43 -4.47
C ARG A 5 4.72 7.22 -5.29
N GLU A 6 4.66 6.41 -6.34
CA GLU A 6 5.80 6.12 -7.23
C GLU A 6 7.03 5.51 -6.52
N VAL A 7 6.85 4.95 -5.31
CA VAL A 7 7.94 4.30 -4.57
C VAL A 7 8.11 2.87 -5.05
N ASN A 8 9.37 2.43 -5.21
CA ASN A 8 9.67 1.02 -5.42
C ASN A 8 9.60 0.27 -4.08
N LEU A 9 8.55 -0.53 -3.90
CA LEU A 9 8.32 -1.44 -2.77
C LEU A 9 8.41 -2.90 -3.22
N SER A 10 9.03 -3.18 -4.37
CA SER A 10 9.17 -4.54 -4.88
C SER A 10 9.98 -5.39 -3.88
N GLY A 11 9.46 -6.58 -3.57
CA GLY A 11 10.03 -7.46 -2.54
C GLY A 11 10.03 -6.91 -1.11
N ALA A 12 9.35 -5.79 -0.84
CA ALA A 12 9.30 -5.22 0.50
C ALA A 12 8.48 -6.10 1.45
N ASP A 13 8.98 -6.25 2.68
CA ASP A 13 8.23 -6.85 3.77
C ASP A 13 7.33 -5.78 4.41
N LEU A 14 6.04 -5.83 4.09
CA LEU A 14 4.99 -4.93 4.62
C LEU A 14 4.01 -5.69 5.51
N ARG A 15 4.39 -6.86 6.02
CA ARG A 15 3.54 -7.67 6.89
C ARG A 15 3.14 -6.88 8.12
N GLU A 16 1.85 -6.93 8.46
CA GLU A 16 1.24 -6.19 9.59
C GLU A 16 1.46 -4.66 9.55
N ALA A 17 1.93 -4.08 8.44
CA ALA A 17 2.16 -2.65 8.33
C ALA A 17 0.84 -1.86 8.40
N ASP A 18 0.84 -0.75 9.13
CA ASP A 18 -0.28 0.19 9.10
C ASP A 18 -0.13 1.13 7.90
N LEU A 19 -0.86 0.80 6.83
CA LEU A 19 -0.95 1.56 5.59
C LEU A 19 -2.25 2.38 5.52
N LYS A 20 -3.00 2.53 6.61
CA LYS A 20 -4.31 3.20 6.56
C LYS A 20 -4.21 4.62 6.05
N GLY A 21 -4.98 4.94 5.02
CA GLY A 21 -4.95 6.26 4.39
C GLY A 21 -3.65 6.58 3.64
N ALA A 22 -2.81 5.57 3.35
CA ALA A 22 -1.62 5.75 2.55
C ALA A 22 -1.96 5.96 1.07
N ASN A 23 -1.10 6.68 0.37
CA ASN A 23 -1.16 6.78 -1.09
C ASN A 23 -0.04 5.94 -1.70
N LEU A 24 -0.41 4.81 -2.31
CA LEU A 24 0.48 3.91 -3.05
C LEU A 24 0.34 4.11 -4.57
N SER A 25 -0.30 5.18 -5.08
CA SER A 25 -0.53 5.32 -6.52
C SER A 25 0.80 5.28 -7.28
N GLY A 26 0.92 4.42 -8.28
CA GLY A 26 2.17 4.21 -9.02
C GLY A 26 3.30 3.54 -8.24
N ALA A 27 3.08 3.09 -6.99
CA ALA A 27 4.07 2.32 -6.25
C ALA A 27 4.23 0.92 -6.86
N ASP A 28 5.47 0.44 -6.95
CA ASP A 28 5.75 -0.92 -7.38
C ASP A 28 5.64 -1.86 -6.17
N LEU A 29 4.60 -2.70 -6.12
CA LEU A 29 4.40 -3.70 -5.07
C LEU A 29 4.74 -5.12 -5.56
N GLN A 30 5.49 -5.26 -6.66
CA GLN A 30 5.78 -6.58 -7.22
C GLN A 30 6.55 -7.44 -6.21
N GLY A 31 5.94 -8.54 -5.77
CA GLY A 31 6.54 -9.44 -4.78
C GLY A 31 6.59 -8.88 -3.35
N ALA A 32 5.93 -7.76 -3.06
CA ALA A 32 5.79 -7.27 -1.70
C ALA A 32 4.87 -8.19 -0.89
N ASP A 33 5.22 -8.44 0.38
CA ASP A 33 4.37 -9.21 1.29
C ASP A 33 3.51 -8.26 2.12
N LEU A 34 2.21 -8.24 1.83
CA LEU A 34 1.19 -7.43 2.53
C LEU A 34 0.37 -8.26 3.52
N SER A 35 0.82 -9.46 3.89
CA SER A 35 0.06 -10.35 4.78
C SER A 35 -0.22 -9.67 6.13
N GLY A 36 -1.50 -9.53 6.47
CA GLY A 36 -1.94 -8.86 7.70
C GLY A 36 -1.78 -7.34 7.72
N ALA A 37 -1.29 -6.72 6.63
CA ALA A 37 -1.20 -5.27 6.53
C ALA A 37 -2.58 -4.63 6.62
N GLN A 38 -2.67 -3.48 7.28
CA GLN A 38 -3.92 -2.72 7.39
C GLN A 38 -3.93 -1.61 6.35
N TYR A 39 -4.64 -1.80 5.24
CA TYR A 39 -4.70 -0.85 4.13
C TYR A 39 -6.10 -0.20 3.96
N CYS A 40 -6.78 0.10 5.05
CA CYS A 40 -8.07 0.80 5.01
C CYS A 40 -7.93 2.24 4.52
N LYS A 41 -8.83 2.72 3.66
CA LYS A 41 -8.77 4.04 3.00
C LYS A 41 -7.48 4.29 2.19
N THR A 42 -6.79 3.23 1.74
CA THR A 42 -5.53 3.33 1.01
C THR A 42 -5.79 3.47 -0.48
N GLN A 43 -5.05 4.35 -1.15
CA GLN A 43 -5.06 4.43 -2.61
C GLN A 43 -4.05 3.41 -3.17
N MET A 44 -4.53 2.41 -3.88
CA MET A 44 -3.77 1.35 -4.51
C MET A 44 -2.95 1.86 -5.72
N PRO A 45 -1.91 1.13 -6.15
CA PRO A 45 -1.06 1.52 -7.27
C PRO A 45 -1.81 1.83 -8.57
N TRP A 46 -2.86 1.07 -8.84
CA TRP A 46 -3.73 1.23 -10.01
C TRP A 46 -4.81 2.31 -9.84
N GLY A 47 -4.77 3.08 -8.75
CA GLY A 47 -5.64 4.24 -8.52
C GLY A 47 -6.94 3.92 -7.77
N GLU A 48 -7.22 2.65 -7.48
CA GLU A 48 -8.39 2.24 -6.70
C GLU A 48 -8.24 2.63 -5.23
N LEU A 49 -9.31 3.09 -4.60
CA LEU A 49 -9.32 3.39 -3.18
C LEU A 49 -9.91 2.21 -2.41
N ASN A 50 -9.14 1.54 -1.58
CA ASN A 50 -9.71 0.57 -0.65
C ASN A 50 -10.46 1.31 0.44
N SER A 51 -11.78 1.38 0.38
CA SER A 51 -12.62 2.04 1.39
C SER A 51 -12.99 1.18 2.59
N ASP A 52 -12.70 -0.12 2.54
CA ASP A 52 -13.12 -1.06 3.57
C ASP A 52 -12.16 -1.03 4.76
N CYS A 53 -12.76 -0.96 5.95
CA CYS A 53 -12.09 -1.03 7.25
C CYS A 53 -12.27 -2.41 7.86
#